data_AF-A0A0H4PKC1-F1
#
_entry.id   AF-A0A0H4PKC1-F1
#
_cell.length_a   1.000
_cell.length_b   1.000
_cell.length_c   1.000
_cell.angle_alpha   90.00
_cell.angle_beta   90.00
_cell.angle_gamma   90.00
#
_symmetry.space_group_name_H-M   'P 1'
#
loop_
_entity.id
_entity.type
_entity.pdbx_description
1 polymer ?
#
loop_
_entity_poly.entity_id
_entity_poly.type
_entity_poly.pdbx_seq_one_letter_code
_entity_poly.pdbx_strand_id
1 'polypeptide(L)' 'MLTRFSNEIMELRPIKPEKDYRNGLKCLEVIFNAPIDTKEEDEAEILSLLLENYENEHYPIESTDPIEAIKIRM' A
#
# COMPACT_ATOMS: atom_id res chain seq x y z
N MET A 1 -29.50 -2.51 9.78
CA MET A 1 -28.27 -1.74 10.12
C MET A 1 -27.68 -1.29 8.80
N LEU A 2 -27.57 0.01 8.58
CA LEU A 2 -27.31 0.62 7.27
C LEU A 2 -25.81 0.54 6.93
N THR A 3 -25.35 -0.52 6.27
CA THR A 3 -24.04 -0.50 5.60
C THR A 3 -24.22 0.00 4.16
N ARG A 4 -24.55 1.30 4.04
CA ARG A 4 -24.26 2.03 2.80
C ARG A 4 -22.82 2.51 2.89
N PHE A 5 -21.87 1.60 2.71
CA PHE A 5 -20.56 2.02 2.21
C PHE A 5 -20.74 2.20 0.72
N SER A 6 -20.80 3.47 0.32
CA SER A 6 -20.87 3.90 -1.06
C SER A 6 -19.82 3.15 -1.85
N ASN A 7 -20.30 2.45 -2.86
CA ASN A 7 -19.57 1.70 -3.84
C ASN A 7 -18.60 2.61 -4.61
N GLU A 8 -17.44 2.88 -4.04
CA GLU A 8 -16.22 3.23 -4.76
C GLU A 8 -15.18 2.17 -4.38
N ILE A 9 -15.49 0.90 -4.67
CA ILE A 9 -14.47 -0.14 -4.72
C ILE A 9 -13.50 0.30 -5.80
N MET A 10 -12.29 0.67 -5.40
CA MET A 10 -11.20 0.94 -6.32
C MET A 10 -11.07 -0.28 -7.22
N GLU A 11 -11.23 -0.12 -8.54
CA GLU A 11 -10.94 -1.23 -9.44
C GLU A 11 -9.48 -1.63 -9.23
N LEU A 12 -9.26 -2.82 -8.68
CA LEU A 12 -7.91 -3.36 -8.46
C LEU A 12 -7.25 -3.51 -9.81
N ARG A 13 -6.33 -2.60 -10.10
CA ARG A 13 -5.59 -2.49 -11.35
C ARG A 13 -4.15 -2.10 -11.05
N PRO A 14 -3.21 -2.40 -11.95
CA PRO A 14 -1.82 -2.01 -11.76
C PRO A 14 -1.69 -0.50 -11.47
N ILE A 15 -0.93 -0.16 -10.43
CA ILE A 15 -0.63 1.21 -10.04
C ILE A 15 0.47 1.74 -10.98
N LYS A 16 0.22 2.87 -11.64
CA LYS A 16 1.14 3.45 -12.64
C LYS A 16 1.47 4.92 -12.36
N PRO A 17 0.50 5.86 -12.33
CA PRO A 17 0.80 7.22 -11.90
C PRO A 17 0.86 7.32 -10.38
N GLU A 18 1.63 8.28 -9.87
CA GLU A 18 1.70 8.60 -8.44
C GLU A 18 0.32 8.89 -7.82
N LYS A 19 -0.63 9.41 -8.61
CA LYS A 19 -2.02 9.60 -8.18
C LYS A 19 -2.69 8.28 -7.78
N ASP A 20 -2.47 7.21 -8.55
CA ASP A 20 -3.04 5.90 -8.25
C ASP A 20 -2.40 5.32 -6.99
N TYR A 21 -1.09 5.54 -6.80
CA TYR A 21 -0.37 5.16 -5.57
C TYR A 21 -0.94 5.85 -4.34
N ARG A 22 -1.08 7.19 -4.38
CA ARG A 22 -1.65 7.98 -3.27
C ARG A 22 -3.10 7.60 -2.95
N ASN A 23 -3.88 7.24 -3.97
CA ASN A 23 -5.24 6.75 -3.77
C ASN A 23 -5.22 5.35 -3.16
N GLY A 24 -4.36 4.47 -3.63
CA GLY A 24 -4.17 3.13 -3.07
C GLY A 24 -3.80 3.18 -1.59
N LEU A 25 -2.89 4.06 -1.17
CA LEU A 25 -2.57 4.26 0.24
C LEU A 25 -3.79 4.64 1.09
N LYS A 26 -4.60 5.61 0.62
CA LYS A 26 -5.83 6.01 1.32
C LYS A 26 -6.87 4.90 1.38
N CYS A 27 -6.99 4.11 0.32
CA CYS A 27 -7.89 2.95 0.30
C CYS A 27 -7.41 1.90 1.30
N LEU A 28 -6.12 1.59 1.30
CA LEU A 28 -5.54 0.61 2.22
C LEU A 28 -5.77 1.04 3.67
N GLU A 29 -5.57 2.31 4.03
CA GLU A 29 -5.86 2.82 5.39
C GLU A 29 -7.28 2.49 5.89
N VAL A 30 -8.27 2.42 4.99
CA VAL A 30 -9.67 2.12 5.33
C VAL A 30 -9.89 0.61 5.53
N ILE A 31 -9.27 -0.23 4.70
CA ILE A 31 -9.51 -1.68 4.69
C ILE A 31 -8.41 -2.50 5.38
N PHE A 32 -7.34 -1.88 5.87
CA PHE A 32 -6.17 -2.56 6.44
C PHE A 32 -6.52 -3.45 7.65
N ASN A 33 -7.51 -3.06 8.45
CA ASN A 33 -7.97 -3.83 9.61
C ASN A 33 -9.25 -4.63 9.30
N ALA A 34 -9.45 -5.01 8.05
CA ALA A 34 -10.56 -5.89 7.68
C ALA A 34 -10.51 -7.19 8.49
N PRO A 35 -11.68 -7.73 8.92
CA PRO A 35 -11.71 -9.02 9.59
C PRO A 35 -11.19 -10.13 8.67
N ILE A 36 -10.61 -11.16 9.28
CA ILE A 36 -10.14 -12.36 8.58
C ILE A 36 -11.32 -13.04 7.84
N ASP A 37 -11.04 -13.65 6.69
CA ASP A 37 -12.01 -14.33 5.82
C ASP A 37 -13.09 -13.39 5.27
N THR A 38 -12.75 -12.12 5.04
CA THR A 38 -13.62 -11.14 4.37
C THR A 38 -13.05 -10.70 3.04
N LYS A 39 -13.92 -10.27 2.14
CA LYS A 39 -13.51 -9.77 0.82
C LYS A 39 -12.61 -8.54 0.94
N GLU A 40 -12.84 -7.75 1.97
CA GLU A 40 -12.04 -6.57 2.29
C GLU A 40 -10.60 -6.93 2.71
N GLU A 41 -10.39 -8.09 3.33
CA GLU A 41 -9.06 -8.59 3.69
C GLU A 41 -8.30 -9.08 2.45
N ASP A 42 -8.96 -9.87 1.59
CA ASP A 42 -8.42 -10.24 0.28
C ASP A 42 -8.03 -8.98 -0.55
N GLU A 43 -8.88 -7.95 -0.53
CA GLU A 43 -8.62 -6.69 -1.22
C GLU A 43 -7.44 -5.91 -0.61
N ALA A 44 -7.31 -5.90 0.73
CA ALA A 44 -6.21 -5.26 1.43
C ALA A 44 -4.87 -5.94 1.12
N GLU A 45 -4.85 -7.27 1.06
CA GLU A 45 -3.66 -8.05 0.69
C GLU A 45 -3.21 -7.72 -0.75
N ILE A 46 -4.13 -7.82 -1.72
CA ILE A 46 -3.83 -7.54 -3.13
C ILE A 46 -3.35 -6.09 -3.31
N LEU A 47 -4.02 -5.13 -2.68
CA LEU A 47 -3.65 -3.72 -2.77
C LEU A 47 -2.26 -3.45 -2.17
N SER A 48 -1.91 -4.13 -1.07
CA SER A 48 -0.59 -4.03 -0.46
C SER A 48 0.51 -4.49 -1.42
N LEU A 49 0.30 -5.61 -2.13
CA LEU A 49 1.25 -6.13 -3.12
C LEU A 49 1.42 -5.17 -4.31
N LEU A 50 0.34 -4.53 -4.77
CA LEU A 50 0.40 -3.55 -5.86
C LEU A 50 1.17 -2.28 -5.45
N LEU A 51 0.98 -1.82 -4.21
CA LEU A 51 1.70 -0.68 -3.66
C LEU A 51 3.19 -1.00 -3.50
N GLU A 52 3.53 -2.17 -2.97
CA GLU A 52 4.91 -2.64 -2.83
C GLU A 52 5.62 -2.68 -4.19
N ASN A 53 4.97 -3.23 -5.23
CA ASN A 53 5.56 -3.23 -6.57
C ASN A 53 5.84 -1.82 -7.09
N TYR A 54 4.90 -0.89 -6.88
CA TYR A 54 5.10 0.51 -7.25
C TYR A 54 6.28 1.14 -6.48
N GLU A 55 6.38 0.89 -5.18
CA GLU A 55 7.45 1.40 -4.32
C GLU A 55 8.82 0.84 -4.71
N ASN A 56 8.92 -0.45 -5.04
CA ASN A 56 10.16 -1.05 -5.51
C ASN A 56 10.68 -0.41 -6.81
N GLU A 57 9.77 0.02 -7.68
CA GLU A 57 10.12 0.70 -8.94
C GLU A 57 10.47 2.19 -8.74
N HIS A 58 9.79 2.90 -7.83
CA HIS A 58 9.87 4.37 -7.72
C HIS A 58 10.65 4.86 -6.50
N TYR A 59 10.71 4.07 -5.43
CA TYR A 59 11.36 4.37 -4.15
C TYR A 59 12.28 3.22 -3.72
N PRO A 60 13.26 2.82 -4.56
CA PRO A 60 14.17 1.75 -4.20
C PRO A 60 14.92 2.09 -2.91
N ILE A 61 14.94 1.13 -1.98
CA ILE A 61 15.71 1.27 -0.74
C ILE A 61 17.19 1.14 -1.10
N GLU A 62 17.87 2.27 -1.23
CA GLU A 62 19.32 2.26 -1.36
C GLU A 62 19.93 1.77 -0.04
N SER A 63 20.71 0.70 -0.10
CA SER A 63 21.53 0.30 1.04
C SER A 63 22.57 1.40 1.28
N THR A 64 22.44 2.12 2.40
CA THR A 64 23.51 3.01 2.85
C THR A 64 24.76 2.16 3.09
N ASP A 65 25.92 2.62 2.62
CA ASP A 65 27.20 1.94 2.90
C ASP A 65 27.26 1.63 4.41
N PRO A 66 27.50 0.37 4.83
CA PRO A 66 27.60 0.00 6.23
C PRO A 66 28.53 0.91 7.04
N ILE A 67 29.58 1.46 6.42
CA ILE A 67 30.50 2.42 7.04
C ILE A 67 29.81 3.77 7.31
N GLU A 68 29.02 4.27 6.37
CA GLU A 68 28.25 5.52 6.54
C GLU A 68 27.10 5.34 7.55
N ALA A 69 26.47 4.16 7.59
CA ALA A 69 25.44 3.85 8.57
C ALA A 69 25.95 3.86 10.03
N ILE A 70 27.23 3.52 10.26
CA ILE A 70 27.87 3.61 11.59
C ILE A 70 28.06 5.07 12.02
N LYS A 71 28.44 5.96 11.10
CA LYS A 71 28.68 7.38 11.40
C LYS A 71 27.42 8.14 11.82
N ILE A 72 26.23 7.74 11.36
CA ILE A 72 24.94 8.37 11.73
C ILE A 72 24.58 8.10 13.21
N ARG A 73 25.09 7.01 13.80
CA ARG A 73 24.73 6.57 15.16
C ARG A 73 25.70 7.03 16.25
N MET A 74 26.79 7.72 15.90
CA MET A 74 27.83 8.22 16.82
C MET A 74 27.87 9.74 16.81
#